data_AF-A0AAN8JIM3-F1
#
_entry.id   AF-A0AAN8JIM3-F1
#
_cell.length_a   1.000
_cell.length_b   1.000
_cell.length_c   1.000
_cell.angle_alpha   90.00
_cell.angle_beta   90.00
_cell.angle_gamma   90.00
#
_symmetry.space_group_name_H-M   'P 1'
#
loop_
_entity.id
_entity.type
_entity.pdbx_description
1 polymer ?
#
loop_
_entity_poly.entity_id
_entity_poly.type
_entity_poly.pdbx_seq_one_letter_code
_entity_poly.pdbx_strand_id
1 'polypeptide(L)'
;MFSTARKNAPCILFIDEIDAVGRKRGGRSFGGQSEQENTLNQLLVEMDGFNTQSGVVVLAATNRVDILDPALLRPGRFDRQIYVPAPDIKGR
;
A
#
# COMPACT_ATOMS: atom_id res chain seq x y z
N MET A 1 -6.93 -9.58 6.62
CA MET A 1 -6.92 -9.20 5.20
C MET A 1 -6.03 -10.12 4.38
N PHE A 2 -4.71 -10.05 4.58
CA PHE A 2 -3.73 -10.86 3.85
C PHE A 2 -3.88 -12.38 4.01
N SER A 3 -4.14 -12.86 5.22
CA SER A 3 -4.44 -14.28 5.46
C SER A 3 -5.66 -14.79 4.69
N THR A 4 -6.70 -13.96 4.59
CA THR A 4 -7.91 -14.26 3.80
C THR A 4 -7.59 -14.33 2.31
N ALA A 5 -6.79 -13.39 1.79
CA ALA A 5 -6.38 -13.41 0.38
C ALA A 5 -5.58 -14.69 0.05
N ARG A 6 -4.62 -15.08 0.91
CA ARG A 6 -3.85 -16.33 0.74
C ARG A 6 -4.76 -17.57 0.69
N LYS A 7 -5.79 -17.63 1.52
CA LYS A 7 -6.75 -18.76 1.54
C LYS A 7 -7.65 -18.81 0.31
N ASN A 8 -7.89 -17.68 -0.35
CA ASN A 8 -8.76 -17.56 -1.52
C ASN A 8 -7.97 -17.40 -2.82
N ALA A 9 -6.68 -17.72 -2.82
CA ALA A 9 -5.88 -17.66 -4.02
C ALA A 9 -6.45 -18.61 -5.11
N PRO A 10 -6.49 -18.20 -6.39
CA PRO A 10 -5.96 -16.94 -6.92
C PRO A 10 -6.92 -15.75 -6.74
N CYS A 11 -6.43 -14.62 -6.24
CA CYS A 11 -7.25 -13.42 -6.08
C CYS A 11 -6.44 -12.12 -6.19
N ILE A 12 -7.17 -11.00 -6.33
CA ILE A 12 -6.61 -9.64 -6.25
C ILE A 12 -7.00 -9.06 -4.90
N LEU A 13 -6.01 -8.55 -4.16
CA LEU A 13 -6.21 -7.78 -2.94
C LEU A 13 -6.04 -6.29 -3.27
N PHE A 14 -7.15 -5.56 -3.34
CA PHE A 14 -7.15 -4.12 -3.62
C PHE A 14 -7.28 -3.31 -2.33
N ILE A 15 -6.40 -2.32 -2.17
CA ILE A 15 -6.39 -1.37 -1.04
C ILE A 15 -6.56 0.03 -1.60
N ASP A 16 -7.71 0.64 -1.36
CA ASP A 16 -7.91 2.05 -1.70
C ASP A 16 -7.40 2.96 -0.59
N GLU A 17 -7.09 4.21 -0.93
CA GLU A 17 -6.61 5.24 -0.01
C GLU A 17 -5.49 4.75 0.94
N ILE A 18 -4.47 4.10 0.38
CA ILE A 18 -3.38 3.54 1.19
C ILE A 18 -2.64 4.61 2.01
N ASP A 19 -2.72 5.89 1.64
CA ASP A 19 -2.20 7.01 2.42
C ASP A 19 -2.97 7.29 3.72
N ALA A 20 -4.05 6.58 4.04
CA ALA A 20 -4.65 6.59 5.37
C ALA A 20 -3.80 5.81 6.40
N VAL A 21 -3.11 4.76 5.94
CA VAL A 21 -2.30 3.85 6.78
C VAL A 21 -0.81 3.84 6.40
N GLY A 22 -0.46 4.48 5.28
CA GLY A 22 0.84 4.41 4.63
C GLY A 22 1.71 5.65 4.78
N ARG A 23 1.36 6.62 5.62
CA ARG A 23 2.07 7.91 5.67
C ARG A 23 3.45 7.80 6.31
N LYS A 24 4.42 8.51 5.74
CA LYS A 24 5.75 8.73 6.32
C LYS A 24 5.64 9.47 7.65
N ARG A 25 6.57 9.19 8.56
CA ARG A 25 6.66 9.86 9.86
C ARG A 25 6.83 11.37 9.67
N GLY A 26 5.88 12.15 10.17
CA GLY A 26 6.00 13.60 10.25
C GLY A 26 6.73 13.97 11.54
N GLY A 27 7.93 14.55 11.43
CA GLY A 27 8.56 15.17 12.59
C GLY A 27 7.66 16.26 13.16
N ARG A 28 7.39 16.22 14.47
CA ARG A 28 6.67 17.22 15.31
C ARG A 28 5.18 17.00 15.63
N SER A 29 4.72 15.77 15.91
CA SER A 29 3.52 15.62 16.73
C SER A 29 3.80 14.78 17.98
N PHE A 30 4.13 15.48 19.07
CA PHE A 30 4.11 14.93 20.41
C PHE A 30 2.66 14.52 20.75
N GLY A 31 2.35 13.21 20.71
CA GLY A 31 1.22 12.67 21.49
C GLY A 31 0.16 11.82 20.79
N GLY A 32 0.26 11.45 19.50
CA GLY A 32 -0.83 10.70 18.84
C GLY A 32 -0.45 9.76 17.68
N GLN A 33 0.83 9.43 17.50
CA GLN A 33 1.32 8.77 16.28
C GLN A 33 1.34 7.22 16.32
N SER A 34 1.03 6.58 17.45
CA SER A 34 1.35 5.15 17.66
C SER A 34 0.51 4.16 16.83
N GLU A 35 -0.78 4.42 16.63
CA GLU A 35 -1.68 3.46 15.97
C GLU A 35 -1.46 3.37 14.46
N GLN A 36 -1.28 4.51 13.80
CA GLN A 36 -0.94 4.55 12.37
C GLN A 36 0.41 3.91 12.09
N GLU A 37 1.41 4.15 12.94
CA GLU A 37 2.73 3.53 12.80
C GLU A 37 2.67 2.01 12.98
N ASN A 38 1.93 1.52 13.98
CA ASN A 38 1.73 0.09 14.18
C ASN A 38 1.02 -0.55 12.99
N THR A 39 0.03 0.14 12.42
CA THR A 39 -0.70 -0.33 11.23
C THR A 39 0.21 -0.39 10.00
N LEU A 40 1.04 0.65 9.78
CA LEU A 40 2.05 0.66 8.72
C LEU A 40 3.03 -0.49 8.89
N ASN A 41 3.60 -0.67 10.07
CA ASN A 41 4.57 -1.74 10.32
C ASN A 41 3.95 -3.13 10.06
N GLN A 42 2.71 -3.36 10.49
CA GLN A 42 2.01 -4.61 10.22
C GLN A 42 1.78 -4.83 8.73
N LEU A 43 1.45 -3.79 7.99
CA LEU A 43 1.32 -3.83 6.53
C LEU A 43 2.65 -4.22 5.87
N LEU A 44 3.77 -3.63 6.29
CA LEU A 44 5.10 -3.95 5.75
C LEU A 44 5.49 -5.41 6.04
N VAL A 45 5.23 -5.91 7.25
CA VAL A 45 5.52 -7.30 7.64
C VAL A 45 4.70 -8.30 6.83
N GLU A 46 3.41 -8.03 6.62
CA GLU A 46 2.58 -8.90 5.78
C GLU A 46 3.07 -8.89 4.33
N MET A 47 3.45 -7.73 3.78
CA MET A 47 3.96 -7.61 2.41
C MET A 47 5.29 -8.34 2.21
N ASP A 48 6.21 -8.31 3.18
CA ASP A 48 7.47 -9.07 3.10
C ASP A 48 7.22 -10.60 3.07
N GLY A 49 6.06 -11.04 3.55
CA GLY A 49 5.60 -12.43 3.47
C GLY A 49 4.89 -12.81 2.16
N PHE A 50 4.61 -11.86 1.26
CA PHE A 50 4.05 -12.15 -0.07
C PHE A 50 5.15 -12.37 -1.08
N ASN A 51 5.22 -13.60 -1.58
CA ASN A 51 5.98 -13.91 -2.78
C ASN A 51 5.04 -14.06 -3.97
N THR A 52 5.59 -13.94 -5.18
CA THR A 52 4.87 -14.15 -6.45
C THR A 52 4.28 -15.55 -6.60
N GLN A 53 4.71 -16.51 -5.77
CA GLN A 53 4.20 -17.89 -5.76
C GLN A 53 2.89 -18.05 -4.99
N SER A 54 2.49 -17.05 -4.20
CA SER A 54 1.28 -17.10 -3.38
C SER A 54 -0.04 -17.01 -4.17
N GLY A 55 0.02 -16.73 -5.49
CA GLY A 55 -1.16 -16.63 -6.35
C GLY A 55 -2.04 -15.40 -6.06
N VAL A 56 -1.54 -14.44 -5.29
CA VAL A 56 -2.26 -13.21 -4.93
C VAL A 56 -1.54 -12.01 -5.53
N VAL A 57 -2.30 -11.15 -6.18
CA VAL A 57 -1.81 -9.85 -6.68
C VAL A 57 -2.32 -8.76 -5.74
N VAL A 58 -1.41 -7.96 -5.18
CA VAL A 58 -1.77 -6.82 -4.33
C VAL A 58 -1.75 -5.54 -5.16
N LEU A 59 -2.85 -4.80 -5.16
CA LEU A 59 -2.98 -3.50 -5.81
C LEU A 59 -3.34 -2.46 -4.75
N ALA A 60 -2.77 -1.26 -4.87
CA ALA A 60 -3.10 -0.15 -3.98
C ALA A 60 -3.28 1.16 -4.77
N ALA A 61 -4.17 2.01 -4.29
CA ALA A 61 -4.43 3.34 -4.84
C ALA A 61 -4.20 4.43 -3.79
N THR A 62 -3.71 5.59 -4.23
CA THR A 62 -3.60 6.80 -3.42
C THR A 62 -3.68 8.04 -4.30
N ASN A 63 -4.20 9.12 -3.73
CA ASN A 63 -4.16 10.46 -4.31
C ASN A 63 -2.92 11.26 -3.87
N ARG A 64 -2.12 10.73 -2.92
CA ARG A 64 -1.02 11.45 -2.26
C ARG A 64 0.23 10.59 -2.13
N VAL A 65 0.89 10.32 -3.26
CA VAL A 65 2.14 9.55 -3.29
C VAL A 65 3.29 10.24 -2.53
N ASP A 66 3.27 11.57 -2.41
CA ASP A 66 4.30 12.41 -1.80
C ASP A 66 4.45 12.22 -0.28
N ILE A 67 3.38 11.75 0.38
CA ILE A 67 3.35 11.51 1.82
C ILE A 67 3.53 10.04 2.19
N LEU A 68 3.58 9.12 1.23
CA LEU A 68 3.75 7.71 1.53
C LEU A 68 5.14 7.42 2.13
N ASP A 69 5.19 6.44 3.04
CA ASP A 69 6.43 5.92 3.58
C ASP A 69 7.24 5.24 2.46
N PRO A 70 8.49 5.66 2.21
CA PRO A 70 9.33 5.07 1.16
C PRO A 70 9.53 3.56 1.29
N ALA A 71 9.36 2.99 2.48
CA ALA A 71 9.46 1.56 2.71
C ALA A 71 8.36 0.78 1.96
N LEU A 72 7.19 1.36 1.69
CA LEU A 72 6.13 0.72 0.90
C LEU A 72 6.52 0.54 -0.56
N LEU A 73 7.37 1.44 -1.09
CA LEU A 73 7.74 1.50 -2.51
C LEU A 73 9.01 0.69 -2.84
N ARG A 74 9.55 -0.05 -1.86
CA ARG A 74 10.77 -0.86 -2.05
C ARG A 74 10.46 -2.13 -2.86
N PRO A 75 11.45 -2.69 -3.59
CA PRO A 75 11.31 -3.98 -4.26
C PRO A 75 10.77 -5.07 -3.34
N GLY A 76 9.85 -5.89 -3.85
CA GLY A 76 9.16 -6.93 -3.07
C GLY A 76 7.90 -6.45 -2.34
N ARG A 77 7.57 -5.16 -2.40
CA ARG A 77 6.32 -4.57 -1.87
C ARG A 77 5.52 -3.95 -3.02
N PHE A 78 5.27 -2.65 -3.02
CA PHE A 78 4.69 -1.93 -4.16
C PHE A 78 5.81 -1.50 -5.12
N ASP A 79 6.39 -2.47 -5.81
CA ASP A 79 7.54 -2.30 -6.70
C ASP A 79 7.17 -1.77 -8.10
N ARG A 80 5.88 -1.84 -8.46
CA ARG A 80 5.31 -1.28 -9.69
C ARG A 80 4.43 -0.08 -9.36
N GLN A 81 4.75 1.06 -9.96
CA GLN A 81 3.97 2.28 -9.84
C GLN A 81 3.37 2.62 -11.20
N ILE A 82 2.06 2.83 -11.24
CA ILE A 82 1.33 3.22 -12.44
C ILE A 82 0.70 4.58 -12.16
N TYR A 83 1.14 5.60 -12.89
CA TYR A 83 0.54 6.92 -12.80
C TYR A 83 -0.72 6.98 -13.68
N VAL A 84 -1.83 7.41 -13.08
CA VAL A 84 -3.11 7.61 -13.78
C VAL A 84 -3.36 9.12 -13.86
N PRO A 85 -3.12 9.77 -15.01
CA PRO A 85 -3.44 11.18 -15.19
C PRO A 85 -4.96 11.38 -15.32
N ALA A 86 -5.39 12.63 -15.21
CA ALA A 86 -6.74 13.02 -15.64
C ALA A 86 -6.97 12.65 -17.12
N PRO A 87 -8.21 12.31 -17.51
CA PRO A 87 -8.52 11.97 -18.89
C PRO A 87 -8.25 13.15 -19.84
N ASP A 88 -7.76 12.84 -21.04
CA ASP A 88 -7.61 13.82 -22.12
C ASP A 88 -8.96 14.10 -22.82
N ILE A 89 -8.96 14.96 -23.83
CA ILE A 89 -10.19 15.32 -24.57
C ILE A 89 -10.83 14.09 -25.25
N LYS A 90 -10.05 13.09 -25.64
CA LYS A 90 -10.56 11.88 -26.31
C LYS A 90 -11.12 10.86 -25.31
N GLY A 91 -10.61 10.85 -24.08
CA GLY A 91 -11.00 9.93 -23.02
C GLY A 91 -12.09 10.43 -22.08
N ARG A 92 -12.66 11.62 -22.31
CA ARG A 92 -13.79 12.17 -21.53
C ARG A 92 -15.15 11.70 -22.03
#